data_AF-A0AAE6CJ29-F1
#
_entry.id   AF-A0AAE6CJ29-F1
#
_cell.length_a   1.000
_cell.length_b   1.000
_cell.length_c   1.000
_cell.angle_alpha   90.00
_cell.angle_beta   90.00
_cell.angle_gamma   90.00
#
_symmetry.space_group_name_H-M   'P 1'
#
loop_
_entity.id
_entity.type
_entity.pdbx_description
1 polymer ?
#
loop_
_entity_poly.entity_id
_entity_poly.type
_entity_poly.pdbx_seq_one_letter_code
_entity_poly.pdbx_strand_id
1 'polypeptide(L)'
;MIDAIKRIKERRFWVIPPYAYDWDEDEDEDEDEKEVEEYVAFYKDNIDCCICDAIAYRDSLKRFQDTLSEDDLNVVLDLRKKFISTFPFCDDEFSLYEDSGCDVDRDARLYLQMKRSYYKFAKDDSISHIDRYIDNLVCIKEYMQDNP
;
A
#
# COMPACT_ATOMS: atom_id res chain seq x y z
N MET A 1 -5.75 19.93 -2.54
CA MET A 1 -6.40 18.59 -2.52
C MET A 1 -6.35 17.90 -3.88
N ILE A 2 -7.04 18.40 -4.93
CA ILE A 2 -7.09 17.71 -6.24
C ILE A 2 -5.70 17.38 -6.80
N ASP A 3 -4.75 18.33 -6.75
CA ASP A 3 -3.38 18.07 -7.22
C ASP A 3 -2.65 17.00 -6.40
N ALA A 4 -2.94 16.87 -5.11
CA ALA A 4 -2.35 15.83 -4.26
C ALA A 4 -2.95 14.45 -4.62
N ILE A 5 -4.26 14.39 -4.86
CA ILE A 5 -4.94 13.17 -5.32
C ILE A 5 -4.40 12.73 -6.68
N LYS A 6 -4.27 13.65 -7.64
CA LYS A 6 -3.68 13.34 -8.96
C LYS A 6 -2.27 12.77 -8.85
N ARG A 7 -1.43 13.31 -7.96
CA ARG A 7 -0.10 12.76 -7.71
C ARG A 7 -0.14 11.36 -7.08
N ILE A 8 -1.13 11.07 -6.24
CA ILE A 8 -1.33 9.73 -5.70
C ILE A 8 -1.71 8.78 -6.83
N LYS A 9 -2.71 9.14 -7.65
CA LYS A 9 -3.13 8.37 -8.83
C LYS A 9 -1.96 8.05 -9.76
N GLU A 10 -1.18 9.06 -10.16
CA GLU A 10 -0.05 8.88 -11.08
C GLU A 10 1.11 8.04 -10.52
N ARG A 11 1.18 7.87 -9.19
CA ARG A 11 2.36 7.29 -8.54
C ARG A 11 2.05 6.07 -7.68
N ARG A 12 0.80 5.61 -7.64
CA ARG A 12 0.35 4.53 -6.76
C ARG A 12 1.15 3.25 -6.95
N PHE A 13 1.51 2.87 -8.17
CA PHE A 13 2.37 1.71 -8.47
C PHE A 13 3.73 1.71 -7.77
N TRP A 14 4.27 2.90 -7.47
CA TRP A 14 5.56 3.02 -6.78
C TRP A 14 5.42 2.88 -5.25
N VAL A 15 4.19 2.93 -4.75
CA VAL A 15 3.84 2.90 -3.33
C VAL A 15 3.26 1.54 -2.95
N ILE A 16 2.53 0.90 -3.86
CA ILE A 16 1.90 -0.39 -3.65
C ILE A 16 2.96 -1.45 -3.30
N PRO A 17 2.78 -2.18 -2.18
CA PRO A 17 3.73 -3.19 -1.76
C PRO A 17 3.71 -4.42 -2.69
N PRO A 18 4.75 -5.28 -2.66
CA PRO A 18 4.74 -6.52 -3.41
C PRO A 18 3.48 -7.37 -3.16
N TYR A 19 2.96 -8.03 -4.21
CA TYR A 19 1.78 -8.90 -4.18
C TYR A 19 0.46 -8.20 -3.81
N ALA A 20 0.35 -6.91 -4.11
CA ALA A 20 -0.91 -6.17 -4.01
C ALA A 20 -1.39 -5.78 -5.41
N TYR A 21 -2.69 -5.88 -5.63
CA TYR A 21 -3.35 -5.64 -6.90
C TYR A 21 -3.91 -4.23 -6.95
N ASP A 22 -3.79 -3.58 -8.10
CA ASP A 22 -4.27 -2.23 -8.33
C ASP A 22 -5.50 -2.25 -9.24
N TRP A 23 -6.69 -2.10 -8.66
CA TRP A 23 -7.95 -2.06 -9.41
C TRP A 23 -8.14 -0.79 -10.25
N ASP A 24 -7.24 0.18 -10.12
CA ASP A 24 -7.27 1.42 -10.90
C ASP A 24 -6.46 1.30 -12.20
N GLU A 25 -5.78 0.15 -12.43
CA GLU A 25 -4.95 -0.11 -13.63
C GLU A 25 -5.57 -1.12 -14.61
N ASP A 26 -6.77 -1.65 -14.36
CA ASP A 26 -7.27 -2.79 -15.13
C ASP A 26 -7.31 -2.50 -16.64
N GLU A 27 -6.47 -3.22 -17.39
CA GLU A 27 -6.31 -3.11 -18.85
C GLU A 27 -7.53 -3.63 -19.63
N ASP A 28 -8.53 -4.17 -18.93
CA ASP A 28 -9.80 -4.57 -19.53
C ASP A 28 -10.65 -3.31 -19.75
N GLU A 29 -11.00 -3.04 -21.01
CA GLU A 29 -11.74 -1.87 -21.51
C GLU A 29 -13.12 -1.61 -20.83
N ASP A 30 -13.49 -2.40 -19.81
CA ASP A 30 -14.78 -2.41 -19.12
C ASP A 30 -14.72 -1.94 -17.65
N GLU A 31 -13.54 -1.72 -17.04
CA GLU A 31 -13.42 -1.05 -15.71
C GLU A 31 -12.81 0.35 -15.85
N ASP A 32 -13.64 1.38 -15.66
CA ASP A 32 -13.21 2.77 -15.72
C ASP A 32 -12.23 3.10 -14.58
N GLU A 33 -11.09 3.73 -14.92
CA GLU A 33 -10.16 4.36 -13.97
C GLU A 33 -10.95 5.21 -12.96
N LYS A 34 -10.70 5.00 -11.66
CA LYS A 34 -11.43 5.63 -10.57
C LYS A 34 -11.30 7.14 -10.62
N GLU A 35 -12.41 7.83 -10.63
CA GLU A 35 -12.43 9.28 -10.76
C GLU A 35 -11.89 9.97 -9.50
N VAL A 36 -11.41 11.20 -9.65
CA VAL A 36 -10.87 11.99 -8.52
C VAL A 36 -11.89 12.11 -7.38
N GLU A 37 -13.18 12.20 -7.72
CA GLU A 37 -14.30 12.27 -6.79
C GLU A 37 -14.42 11.01 -5.92
N GLU A 38 -14.12 9.82 -6.46
CA GLU A 38 -14.13 8.56 -5.72
C GLU A 38 -13.00 8.53 -4.68
N TYR A 39 -11.82 9.02 -5.04
CA TYR A 39 -10.72 9.21 -4.08
C TYR A 39 -11.07 10.23 -2.99
N VAL A 40 -11.72 11.34 -3.37
CA VAL A 40 -12.18 12.33 -2.38
C VAL A 40 -13.16 11.68 -1.40
N ALA A 41 -14.12 10.90 -1.88
CA ALA A 41 -15.07 10.18 -1.03
C ALA A 41 -14.35 9.18 -0.11
N PHE A 42 -13.44 8.37 -0.65
CA PHE A 42 -12.66 7.41 0.12
C PHE A 42 -11.87 8.09 1.25
N TYR A 43 -11.14 9.16 0.94
CA TYR A 43 -10.31 9.84 1.94
C TYR A 43 -11.11 10.59 3.00
N LYS A 44 -12.30 11.10 2.67
CA LYS A 44 -13.17 11.73 3.70
C LYS A 44 -13.44 10.80 4.88
N ASP A 45 -13.59 9.50 4.59
CA ASP A 45 -13.93 8.51 5.61
C ASP A 45 -12.69 7.83 6.22
N ASN A 46 -11.56 7.82 5.51
CA ASN A 46 -10.41 6.96 5.86
C ASN A 46 -9.08 7.69 6.08
N ILE A 47 -8.96 9.00 5.81
CA ILE A 47 -7.67 9.69 5.71
C ILE A 47 -6.76 9.50 6.94
N ASP A 48 -7.34 9.49 8.15
CA ASP A 48 -6.57 9.29 9.38
C ASP A 48 -5.96 7.89 9.47
N CYS A 49 -6.74 6.86 9.14
CA CYS A 49 -6.27 5.47 9.08
C CYS A 49 -5.20 5.32 7.98
N CYS A 50 -5.43 5.86 6.78
CA CYS A 50 -4.46 5.84 5.68
C CYS A 50 -3.10 6.40 6.12
N ILE A 51 -3.09 7.56 6.80
CA ILE A 51 -1.87 8.19 7.29
C ILE A 51 -1.19 7.30 8.34
N CYS A 52 -1.95 6.81 9.33
CA CYS A 52 -1.40 6.01 10.42
C CYS A 52 -0.78 4.70 9.92
N ASP A 53 -1.47 3.99 9.04
CA ASP A 53 -0.99 2.71 8.49
C ASP A 53 0.18 2.92 7.52
N ALA A 54 0.15 3.98 6.71
CA ALA A 54 1.28 4.35 5.85
C ALA A 54 2.54 4.63 6.67
N ILE A 55 2.43 5.40 7.76
CA ILE A 55 3.55 5.68 8.67
C ILE A 55 4.05 4.38 9.31
N ALA A 56 3.15 3.55 9.84
CA ALA A 56 3.54 2.30 10.50
C ALA A 56 4.29 1.36 9.53
N TYR A 57 3.75 1.19 8.32
CA TYR A 57 4.39 0.39 7.28
C TYR A 57 5.77 0.96 6.89
N ARG A 58 5.86 2.27 6.63
CA ARG A 58 7.11 2.98 6.34
C ARG A 58 8.16 2.79 7.43
N ASP A 59 7.78 2.95 8.69
CA ASP A 59 8.69 2.81 9.84
C ASP A 59 9.19 1.37 9.99
N SER A 60 8.33 0.38 9.74
CA SER A 60 8.73 -1.03 9.74
C SER A 60 9.73 -1.35 8.63
N LEU A 61 9.54 -0.78 7.43
CA LEU A 61 10.47 -0.91 6.32
C LEU A 61 11.84 -0.32 6.64
N LYS A 62 11.89 0.88 7.22
CA LYS A 62 13.15 1.52 7.66
C LYS A 62 13.88 0.62 8.66
N ARG A 63 13.17 0.14 9.67
CA ARG A 63 13.76 -0.77 10.67
C ARG A 63 14.26 -2.07 10.05
N PHE A 64 13.50 -2.68 9.16
CA PHE A 64 13.92 -3.89 8.45
C PHE A 64 15.13 -3.63 7.53
N GLN A 65 15.20 -2.47 6.87
CA GLN A 65 16.34 -2.09 6.04
C GLN A 65 17.64 -1.99 6.85
N ASP A 66 17.56 -1.50 8.10
CA ASP A 66 18.70 -1.35 8.99
C ASP A 66 19.23 -2.68 9.54
N THR A 67 18.36 -3.67 9.75
CA THR A 67 18.71 -4.93 10.43
C THR A 67 18.79 -6.13 9.50
N LEU A 68 17.97 -6.14 8.44
CA LEU A 68 17.68 -7.27 7.56
C LEU A 68 17.31 -8.55 8.35
N SER A 69 16.66 -8.39 9.50
CA SER A 69 16.28 -9.50 10.38
C SER A 69 14.95 -10.14 9.98
N GLU A 70 14.79 -11.44 10.27
CA GLU A 70 13.54 -12.15 10.00
C GLU A 70 12.39 -11.66 10.89
N ASP A 71 12.68 -11.30 12.15
CA ASP A 71 11.67 -10.75 13.06
C ASP A 71 11.12 -9.42 12.55
N ASP A 72 12.00 -8.53 12.08
CA ASP A 72 11.55 -7.25 11.51
C ASP A 72 10.82 -7.45 10.18
N LEU A 73 11.22 -8.45 9.36
CA LEU A 73 10.48 -8.81 8.16
C LEU A 73 9.06 -9.27 8.48
N ASN A 74 8.87 -10.10 9.52
CA ASN A 74 7.52 -10.54 9.91
C ASN A 74 6.65 -9.33 10.31
N VAL A 75 7.22 -8.34 11.01
CA VAL A 75 6.52 -7.09 11.33
C VAL A 75 6.15 -6.30 10.07
N VAL A 76 7.05 -6.22 9.08
CA VAL A 76 6.76 -5.59 7.78
C VAL A 76 5.59 -6.29 7.09
N LEU A 77 5.54 -7.61 7.10
CA LEU A 77 4.47 -8.38 6.46
C LEU A 77 3.11 -8.19 7.14
N ASP A 78 3.08 -8.08 8.47
CA ASP A 78 1.85 -7.78 9.21
C ASP A 78 1.34 -6.37 8.91
N LEU A 79 2.23 -5.39 8.84
CA LEU A 79 1.88 -4.00 8.57
C LEU A 79 1.54 -3.76 7.10
N ARG A 80 2.12 -4.55 6.17
CA ARG A 80 1.75 -4.59 4.75
C ARG A 80 0.26 -4.85 4.59
N LYS A 81 -0.29 -5.86 5.27
CA LYS A 81 -1.72 -6.22 5.16
C LYS A 81 -2.62 -5.04 5.56
N LYS A 82 -2.26 -4.33 6.64
CA LYS A 82 -2.99 -3.14 7.09
C LYS A 82 -2.87 -1.99 6.09
N PHE A 83 -1.65 -1.72 5.61
CA PHE A 83 -1.41 -0.68 4.62
C PHE A 83 -2.23 -0.87 3.35
N ILE A 84 -2.30 -2.10 2.83
CA ILE A 84 -3.12 -2.42 1.65
C ILE A 84 -4.61 -2.16 1.95
N SER A 85 -5.11 -2.61 3.11
CA SER A 85 -6.52 -2.45 3.47
C SER A 85 -6.99 -1.00 3.60
N THR A 86 -6.06 -0.05 3.76
CA THR A 86 -6.35 1.39 3.81
C THR A 86 -5.78 2.15 2.60
N PHE A 87 -5.26 1.45 1.59
CA PHE A 87 -4.85 2.02 0.31
C PHE A 87 -6.06 2.02 -0.65
N PRO A 88 -6.40 3.14 -1.28
CA PRO A 88 -7.60 3.24 -2.12
C PRO A 88 -7.55 2.29 -3.32
N PHE A 89 -8.63 1.56 -3.54
CA PHE A 89 -8.83 0.71 -4.73
C PHE A 89 -7.67 -0.28 -4.95
N CYS A 90 -7.20 -0.90 -3.87
CA CYS A 90 -6.10 -1.86 -3.88
C CYS A 90 -6.48 -3.06 -3.03
N ASP A 91 -6.17 -4.26 -3.51
CA ASP A 91 -6.45 -5.51 -2.80
C ASP A 91 -5.19 -6.32 -2.53
N ASP A 92 -5.22 -7.10 -1.45
CA ASP A 92 -4.12 -7.99 -1.09
C ASP A 92 -4.24 -9.31 -1.85
N GLU A 93 -3.51 -9.44 -2.95
CA GLU A 93 -3.47 -10.67 -3.75
C GLU A 93 -3.04 -11.87 -2.90
N PHE A 94 -2.21 -11.65 -1.87
CA PHE A 94 -1.75 -12.71 -0.99
C PHE A 94 -2.87 -13.28 -0.10
N SER A 95 -3.81 -12.43 0.31
CA SER A 95 -4.97 -12.84 1.13
C SER A 95 -5.91 -13.78 0.36
N LEU A 96 -6.01 -13.60 -0.97
CA LEU A 96 -6.80 -14.46 -1.85
C LEU A 96 -6.26 -15.91 -1.89
N TYR A 97 -4.95 -16.10 -1.66
CA TYR A 97 -4.32 -17.42 -1.65
C TYR A 97 -4.26 -18.05 -0.25
N GLU A 98 -4.00 -17.27 0.81
CA GLU A 98 -4.01 -17.77 2.22
C GLU A 98 -5.35 -18.42 2.62
N ASP A 99 -6.48 -17.91 2.12
CA ASP A 99 -7.83 -18.37 2.50
C ASP A 99 -8.41 -19.44 1.54
N SER A 100 -7.66 -19.83 0.51
CA SER A 100 -8.13 -20.77 -0.51
C SER A 100 -8.15 -22.24 -0.06
N GLY A 101 -7.54 -22.56 1.09
CA GLY A 101 -7.44 -23.92 1.64
C GLY A 101 -6.75 -24.94 0.72
N CYS A 102 -6.12 -24.46 -0.36
CA CYS A 102 -5.62 -25.27 -1.46
C CYS A 102 -4.10 -25.36 -1.40
N ASP A 103 -3.61 -26.56 -1.06
CA ASP A 103 -2.20 -26.96 -1.17
C ASP A 103 -1.22 -26.13 -0.32
N VAL A 104 -0.99 -26.58 0.92
CA VAL A 104 -0.04 -26.00 1.89
C VAL A 104 1.34 -25.70 1.29
N ASP A 105 1.78 -26.49 0.30
CA ASP A 105 3.06 -26.28 -0.37
C ASP A 105 3.04 -25.08 -1.33
N ARG A 106 1.89 -24.72 -1.90
CA ARG A 106 1.71 -23.52 -2.72
C ARG A 106 1.77 -22.26 -1.86
N ASP A 107 1.06 -22.23 -0.75
CA ASP A 107 1.03 -21.06 0.15
C ASP A 107 2.40 -20.80 0.77
N ALA A 108 3.09 -21.86 1.21
CA ALA A 108 4.46 -21.76 1.71
C ALA A 108 5.43 -21.23 0.64
N ARG A 109 5.26 -21.61 -0.64
CA ARG A 109 6.08 -21.09 -1.75
C ARG A 109 5.81 -19.62 -2.04
N LEU A 110 4.54 -19.21 -2.10
CA LEU A 110 4.17 -17.81 -2.31
C LEU A 110 4.67 -16.92 -1.16
N TYR A 111 4.52 -17.38 0.07
CA TYR A 111 5.04 -16.69 1.26
C TYR A 111 6.57 -16.52 1.18
N LEU A 112 7.30 -17.56 0.80
CA LEU A 112 8.76 -17.49 0.60
C LEU A 112 9.15 -16.54 -0.53
N GLN A 113 8.38 -16.50 -1.63
CA GLN A 113 8.62 -15.55 -2.71
C GLN A 113 8.38 -14.10 -2.26
N MET A 114 7.28 -13.84 -1.55
CA MET A 114 6.99 -12.54 -0.96
C MET A 114 8.11 -12.10 -0.02
N LYS A 115 8.54 -12.97 0.91
CA LYS A 115 9.70 -12.71 1.78
C LYS A 115 10.93 -12.30 0.97
N ARG A 116 11.26 -13.03 -0.10
CA ARG A 116 12.41 -12.72 -0.98
C ARG A 116 12.26 -11.39 -1.72
N SER A 117 11.05 -11.00 -2.11
CA SER A 117 10.78 -9.70 -2.73
C SER A 117 11.10 -8.55 -1.79
N TYR A 118 10.81 -8.68 -0.50
CA TYR A 118 11.14 -7.65 0.49
C TYR A 118 12.63 -7.43 0.70
N TYR A 119 13.47 -8.48 0.60
CA TYR A 119 14.92 -8.30 0.61
C TYR A 119 15.46 -7.54 -0.61
N LYS A 120 14.73 -7.54 -1.73
CA LYS A 120 15.04 -6.69 -2.91
C LYS A 120 14.49 -5.28 -2.70
N PHE A 121 13.24 -5.18 -2.26
CA PHE A 121 12.52 -3.94 -2.00
C PHE A 121 13.23 -3.05 -0.96
N ALA A 122 13.83 -3.66 0.08
CA ALA A 122 14.61 -2.95 1.10
C ALA A 122 15.88 -2.26 0.54
N LYS A 123 16.25 -2.50 -0.72
CA LYS A 123 17.40 -1.86 -1.37
C LYS A 123 16.99 -0.80 -2.39
N ASP A 124 15.71 -0.53 -2.53
CA ASP A 124 15.15 0.39 -3.52
C ASP A 124 14.65 1.70 -2.88
N ASP A 125 14.21 2.63 -3.71
CA ASP A 125 13.67 3.94 -3.33
C ASP A 125 12.24 3.87 -2.77
N SER A 126 11.71 2.67 -2.49
CA SER A 126 10.35 2.42 -2.02
C SER A 126 9.93 3.26 -0.81
N ILE A 127 10.84 3.41 0.17
CA ILE A 127 10.57 4.21 1.37
C ILE A 127 10.33 5.68 0.99
N SER A 128 11.06 6.20 0.00
CA SER A 128 10.88 7.58 -0.48
C SER A 128 9.54 7.77 -1.19
N HIS A 129 9.03 6.74 -1.87
CA HIS A 129 7.71 6.77 -2.49
C HIS A 129 6.61 6.80 -1.43
N ILE A 130 6.75 6.01 -0.36
CA ILE A 130 5.81 6.02 0.77
C ILE A 130 5.87 7.35 1.54
N ASP A 131 7.06 7.93 1.74
CA ASP A 131 7.20 9.26 2.37
C ASP A 131 6.43 10.32 1.55
N ARG A 132 6.57 10.32 0.22
CA ARG A 132 5.80 11.23 -0.66
C ARG A 132 4.30 10.95 -0.63
N TYR A 133 3.89 9.69 -0.49
CA TYR A 133 2.47 9.33 -0.34
C TYR A 133 1.90 9.93 0.94
N ILE A 134 2.60 9.77 2.07
CA ILE A 134 2.23 10.35 3.36
C ILE A 134 2.11 11.87 3.27
N ASP A 135 3.07 12.55 2.62
CA ASP A 135 3.01 14.00 2.43
C ASP A 135 1.73 14.43 1.68
N ASN A 136 1.35 13.71 0.63
CA ASN A 136 0.11 14.00 -0.10
C ASN A 136 -1.13 13.73 0.76
N LEU A 137 -1.15 12.67 1.57
CA LEU A 137 -2.25 12.40 2.50
C LEU A 137 -2.40 13.52 3.55
N VAL A 138 -1.29 14.00 4.11
CA VAL A 138 -1.31 15.13 5.05
C VAL A 138 -1.86 16.39 4.37
N CYS A 139 -1.43 16.71 3.15
CA CYS A 139 -1.98 17.83 2.39
C CYS A 139 -3.49 17.69 2.11
N ILE A 140 -3.98 16.46 1.88
CA ILE A 140 -5.41 16.19 1.70
C ILE A 140 -6.16 16.44 3.01
N LYS A 141 -5.65 15.90 4.12
CA LYS A 141 -6.24 16.05 5.46
C LYS A 141 -6.36 17.51 5.87
N GLU A 142 -5.27 18.27 5.77
CA GLU A 142 -5.25 19.70 6.11
C GLU A 142 -6.30 20.48 5.30
N TYR A 143 -6.38 20.21 3.99
CA TYR A 143 -7.39 20.84 3.14
C TYR A 143 -8.82 20.49 3.56
N MET A 144 -9.11 19.24 3.91
CA MET A 144 -10.43 18.80 4.37
C MET A 144 -10.82 19.43 5.71
N GLN A 145 -9.85 19.66 6.60
CA GLN A 145 -10.07 20.36 7.87
C GLN A 145 -10.39 21.84 7.67
N ASP A 146 -9.76 22.48 6.68
CA ASP A 146 -10.01 23.87 6.33
C ASP A 146 -11.30 24.07 5.50
N ASN A 147 -11.88 22.98 4.94
CA ASN A 147 -13.04 23.00 4.04
C ASN A 147 -14.02 21.84 4.33
N PRO A 148 -14.77 21.89 5.45
CA PRO A 148 -15.66 20.80 5.89
C PRO A 148 -16.91 20.61 5.01
#